data_AF-A0A1F8NFT6-F1
#
_entry.id   AF-A0A1F8NFT6-F1
#
_cell.length_a   1.000
_cell.length_b   1.000
_cell.length_c   1.000
_cell.angle_alpha   90.00
_cell.angle_beta   90.00
_cell.angle_gamma   90.00
#
_symmetry.space_group_name_H-M   'P 1'
#
loop_
_entity.id
_entity.type
_entity.pdbx_description
1 polymer ?
#
loop_
_entity_poly.entity_id
_entity_poly.type
_entity_poly.pdbx_seq_one_letter_code
_entity_poly.pdbx_strand_id
1 'polypeptide(L)'
;MPVYVMLTNLTDEGRKTIKENPERIKEVNKEVEAMGVRVLYQYVVMGPYDFVNIIEAPTNQAVAKVAVELGARGTLQTLTMPAISLDDFISTLKKK
;
A
#
# COMPACT_ATOMS: atom_id res chain seq x y z
N MET A 1 -1.90 8.25 13.40
CA MET A 1 -0.90 7.17 13.19
C MET A 1 -0.06 7.52 11.96
N PRO A 2 1.15 6.97 11.78
CA PRO A 2 1.91 7.18 10.55
C PRO A 2 1.14 6.70 9.31
N VAL A 3 1.17 7.52 8.27
CA VAL A 3 0.55 7.23 6.97
C VAL A 3 1.64 6.85 5.98
N TYR A 4 1.33 5.95 5.06
CA TYR A 4 2.25 5.53 4.00
C TYR A 4 1.51 5.50 2.67
N VAL A 5 2.27 5.78 1.61
CA VAL A 5 1.84 5.57 0.23
C VAL A 5 2.49 4.29 -0.26
N MET A 6 1.67 3.33 -0.69
CA MET A 6 2.11 2.08 -1.31
C MET A 6 1.60 2.03 -2.75
N LEU A 7 2.54 2.14 -3.67
CA LEU A 7 2.32 2.02 -5.11
C LEU A 7 2.59 0.58 -5.53
N THR A 8 1.72 0.02 -6.36
CA THR A 8 1.80 -1.39 -6.74
C THR A 8 1.79 -1.55 -8.25
N ASN A 9 2.67 -2.41 -8.75
CA ASN A 9 2.61 -2.95 -10.10
C ASN A 9 2.25 -4.43 -10.03
N LEU A 10 1.31 -4.85 -10.86
CA LEU A 10 1.01 -6.25 -11.07
C LEU A 10 2.07 -6.89 -11.95
N THR A 11 2.38 -8.15 -11.64
CA THR A 11 3.10 -9.02 -12.58
C THR A 11 2.12 -9.59 -13.60
N ASP A 12 2.63 -10.31 -14.60
CA ASP A 12 1.77 -10.98 -15.58
C ASP A 12 0.82 -11.98 -14.93
N GLU A 13 1.27 -12.66 -13.87
CA GLU A 13 0.43 -13.55 -13.07
C GLU A 13 -0.63 -12.76 -12.30
N GLY A 14 -0.25 -11.65 -11.65
CA GLY A 14 -1.21 -10.79 -10.95
C GLY A 14 -2.34 -10.28 -11.84
N ARG A 15 -2.02 -9.89 -13.08
CA ARG A 15 -3.02 -9.43 -14.06
C ARG A 15 -3.98 -10.55 -14.46
N LYS A 16 -3.49 -11.77 -14.68
CA LYS A 16 -4.34 -12.94 -14.97
C LYS A 16 -5.26 -13.25 -13.79
N THR A 17 -4.71 -13.31 -12.59
CA THR A 17 -5.46 -13.58 -11.36
C THR A 17 -6.58 -12.56 -11.14
N ILE A 18 -6.31 -11.26 -11.30
CA ILE A 18 -7.35 -10.23 -11.13
C ILE A 18 -8.41 -10.29 -12.24
N LYS A 19 -8.02 -10.66 -13.47
CA LYS A 19 -8.97 -10.83 -14.57
C LYS A 19 -9.93 -12.01 -14.32
N GLU A 20 -9.41 -13.12 -13.79
CA GLU A 20 -10.19 -14.33 -13.51
C GLU A 20 -10.97 -14.23 -12.18
N ASN A 21 -10.39 -13.58 -11.18
CA ASN A 21 -10.97 -13.38 -9.85
C ASN A 21 -10.73 -11.93 -9.34
N PRO A 22 -11.58 -10.97 -9.74
CA PRO A 22 -11.45 -9.57 -9.32
C PRO A 22 -11.58 -9.35 -7.81
N GLU A 23 -12.35 -10.20 -7.12
CA GLU A 23 -12.57 -10.10 -5.67
C GLU A 23 -11.31 -10.38 -4.85
N ARG A 24 -10.27 -10.98 -5.47
CA ARG A 24 -8.96 -11.19 -4.85
C ARG A 24 -8.36 -9.90 -4.30
N ILE A 25 -8.63 -8.75 -4.91
CA ILE A 25 -8.16 -7.43 -4.42
C ILE A 25 -8.67 -7.18 -2.99
N LYS A 26 -9.94 -7.47 -2.70
CA LYS A 26 -10.52 -7.27 -1.36
C LYS A 26 -10.01 -8.30 -0.36
N GLU A 27 -9.73 -9.53 -0.79
CA GLU A 27 -9.13 -10.54 0.07
C GLU A 27 -7.72 -10.13 0.52
N VAL A 28 -6.91 -9.61 -0.39
CA VAL A 28 -5.59 -9.08 -0.07
C VAL A 28 -5.70 -7.94 0.96
N ASN A 29 -6.67 -7.03 0.81
CA ASN A 29 -6.88 -5.97 1.81
C ASN A 29 -7.16 -6.54 3.21
N LYS A 30 -7.99 -7.59 3.33
CA LYS A 30 -8.26 -8.23 4.63
C LYS A 30 -7.01 -8.88 5.24
N GLU A 31 -6.17 -9.48 4.40
CA GLU A 31 -4.92 -10.08 4.85
C GLU A 31 -3.93 -9.01 5.34
N VAL A 32 -3.86 -7.86 4.67
CA VAL A 32 -3.06 -6.70 5.10
C VAL A 32 -3.58 -6.13 6.42
N GLU A 33 -4.91 -6.02 6.59
CA GLU A 33 -5.54 -5.59 7.84
C GLU A 33 -5.25 -6.55 9.00
N ALA A 34 -5.25 -7.85 8.75
CA ALA A 34 -4.85 -8.86 9.74
C ALA A 34 -3.38 -8.74 10.18
N MET A 35 -2.52 -8.12 9.35
CA MET A 35 -1.12 -7.82 9.70
C MET A 35 -0.94 -6.51 10.47
N GLY A 36 -2.03 -5.83 10.84
CA GLY A 36 -2.00 -4.60 11.61
C GLY A 36 -1.79 -3.33 10.78
N VAL A 37 -2.05 -3.41 9.47
CA VAL A 37 -1.99 -2.28 8.54
C VAL A 37 -3.39 -1.99 8.00
N ARG A 38 -3.88 -0.78 8.21
CA ARG A 38 -5.22 -0.37 7.75
C ARG A 38 -5.15 0.28 6.38
N VAL A 39 -5.99 -0.14 5.45
CA VAL A 39 -6.13 0.55 4.16
C VAL A 39 -7.10 1.72 4.31
N LEU A 40 -6.63 2.95 4.15
CA LEU A 40 -7.46 4.15 4.19
C LEU A 40 -8.15 4.39 2.84
N TYR A 41 -7.35 4.33 1.78
CA TYR A 41 -7.80 4.57 0.42
C TYR A 41 -7.05 3.64 -0.54
N GLN A 42 -7.74 3.16 -1.56
CA GLN A 42 -7.16 2.32 -2.60
C GLN A 42 -7.79 2.70 -3.94
N TYR A 43 -6.93 2.95 -4.93
CA TYR A 43 -7.34 3.35 -6.28
C TYR A 43 -6.60 2.52 -7.31
N VAL A 44 -7.32 2.14 -8.38
CA VAL A 44 -6.71 1.70 -9.63
C VAL A 44 -6.34 2.96 -10.43
N VAL A 45 -5.14 3.01 -10.99
CA VAL A 45 -4.68 4.18 -11.75
C VAL A 45 -4.14 3.77 -13.11
N MET A 46 -4.19 4.70 -14.07
CA MET A 46 -3.74 4.49 -15.45
C MET A 46 -2.43 5.24 -15.69
N GLY A 47 -1.35 4.73 -15.13
CA GLY A 47 -0.03 5.37 -15.18
C GLY A 47 1.10 4.37 -15.01
N PRO A 48 2.26 4.78 -14.46
CA PRO A 48 3.39 3.87 -14.26
C PRO A 48 3.12 2.79 -13.19
N TYR A 49 2.04 2.92 -12.42
CA TYR A 49 1.60 1.98 -11.40
C TYR A 49 0.19 1.50 -11.72
N ASP A 50 -0.17 0.31 -11.23
CA ASP A 50 -1.51 -0.26 -11.36
C ASP A 50 -2.42 0.17 -10.19
N PHE A 51 -1.86 0.30 -8.97
CA PHE A 51 -2.59 0.75 -7.79
C PHE A 51 -1.87 1.83 -6.99
N VAL A 52 -2.66 2.70 -6.36
CA VAL A 52 -2.23 3.62 -5.30
C VAL A 52 -2.99 3.28 -4.03
N ASN A 53 -2.26 2.95 -2.97
CA ASN A 53 -2.82 2.64 -1.65
C ASN A 53 -2.30 3.64 -0.63
N ILE A 54 -3.22 4.23 0.13
CA ILE A 54 -2.91 5.03 1.31
C ILE A 54 -3.21 4.14 2.52
N ILE A 55 -2.18 3.84 3.30
CA ILE A 55 -2.28 2.91 4.43
C ILE A 55 -1.84 3.58 5.73
N GLU A 56 -2.45 3.18 6.83
CA GLU A 56 -2.01 3.50 8.18
C GLU A 56 -1.37 2.28 8.83
N ALA A 57 -0.25 2.48 9.48
CA ALA A 57 0.45 1.42 10.20
C ALA A 57 1.15 1.98 11.44
N PRO A 58 1.33 1.17 12.50
CA PRO A 58 1.95 1.64 13.73
C PRO A 58 3.43 2.00 13.55
N THR A 59 4.15 1.32 12.66
CA THR A 59 5.60 1.47 12.47
C THR A 59 6.05 1.14 11.04
N ASN A 60 7.24 1.63 10.65
CA ASN A 60 7.86 1.28 9.37
C ASN A 60 8.09 -0.24 9.23
N GLN A 61 8.42 -0.91 10.33
CA GLN A 61 8.67 -2.35 10.38
C GLN A 61 7.40 -3.15 10.03
N ALA A 62 6.22 -2.70 10.50
CA ALA A 62 4.95 -3.34 10.15
C ALA A 62 4.69 -3.26 8.64
N VAL A 63 4.93 -2.09 8.03
CA VAL A 63 4.75 -1.89 6.59
C VAL A 63 5.78 -2.67 5.76
N ALA A 64 7.04 -2.69 6.20
CA ALA A 64 8.09 -3.45 5.53
C ALA A 64 7.76 -4.95 5.49
N LYS A 65 7.24 -5.50 6.60
CA LYS A 65 6.76 -6.89 6.64
C LYS A 65 5.64 -7.13 5.62
N VAL A 66 4.63 -6.26 5.58
CA VAL A 66 3.54 -6.36 4.59
C VAL A 66 4.07 -6.31 3.15
N ALA A 67 4.98 -5.39 2.85
CA ALA A 67 5.55 -5.27 1.50
C ALA A 67 6.28 -6.55 1.06
N VAL A 68 7.04 -7.18 1.96
CA VAL A 68 7.72 -8.45 1.71
C VAL A 68 6.71 -9.59 1.54
N GLU A 69 5.71 -9.72 2.42
CA GLU A 69 4.68 -10.76 2.36
C GLU A 69 3.84 -10.67 1.08
N LEU A 70 3.51 -9.47 0.62
CA LEU A 70 2.80 -9.26 -0.63
C LEU A 70 3.70 -9.56 -1.84
N GLY A 71 4.95 -9.10 -1.82
CA GLY A 71 5.92 -9.34 -2.90
C GLY A 71 6.31 -10.81 -3.05
N ALA A 72 6.40 -11.56 -1.93
CA ALA A 72 6.75 -12.97 -1.91
C ALA A 72 5.76 -13.87 -2.67
N ARG A 73 4.53 -13.40 -2.89
CA ARG A 73 3.49 -14.11 -3.64
C ARG A 73 3.69 -14.06 -5.15
N GLY A 74 4.63 -13.24 -5.65
CA GLY A 74 4.93 -13.14 -7.08
C GLY A 74 3.85 -12.46 -7.94
N THR A 75 2.70 -12.10 -7.37
CA THR A 75 1.58 -11.48 -8.10
C THR A 75 1.70 -9.97 -8.22
N LEU A 76 2.54 -9.34 -7.40
CA LEU A 76 2.70 -7.89 -7.38
C LEU A 76 4.08 -7.45 -6.87
N GLN A 77 4.48 -6.25 -7.25
CA GLN A 77 5.65 -5.53 -6.76
C GLN A 77 5.20 -4.21 -6.16
N THR A 78 5.82 -3.82 -5.04
CA THR A 78 5.43 -2.61 -4.29
C THR A 78 6.58 -1.62 -4.17
N LEU A 79 6.27 -0.34 -4.29
CA LEU A 79 7.09 0.78 -3.82
C LEU A 79 6.33 1.46 -2.68
N THR A 80 6.92 1.44 -1.48
CA THR A 80 6.27 1.97 -0.28
C THR A 80 7.10 3.08 0.34
N MET A 81 6.46 4.19 0.69
CA MET A 81 7.09 5.37 1.29
C MET A 81 6.29 5.89 2.49
N PRO A 82 6.94 6.30 3.59
CA PRO A 82 6.28 7.07 4.64
C PRO A 82 5.78 8.40 4.10
N ALA A 83 4.60 8.83 4.53
CA ALA A 83 3.99 10.09 4.18
C ALA A 83 3.78 10.95 5.43
N ILE A 84 4.22 12.21 5.33
CA ILE A 84 3.96 13.23 6.35
C ILE A 84 2.74 14.02 5.89
N SER A 85 1.80 14.29 6.80
CA SER A 85 0.65 15.12 6.48
C SER A 85 1.09 16.55 6.15
N LEU A 86 0.33 17.25 5.31
CA LEU A 86 0.65 18.64 4.97
C LEU A 86 0.66 19.53 6.22
N ASP A 87 -0.27 19.31 7.15
CA ASP A 87 -0.37 20.07 8.40
C ASP A 87 0.84 19.83 9.32
N ASP A 88 1.29 18.58 9.46
CA ASP A 88 2.49 18.25 10.25
C ASP A 88 3.75 18.86 9.62
N PHE A 89 3.85 18.82 8.30
CA PHE A 89 4.95 19.44 7.57
C PHE A 89 4.98 20.95 7.77
N ILE A 90 3.83 21.64 7.63
CA ILE A 90 3.70 23.08 7.88
C ILE A 90 4.04 23.43 9.34
N SER A 91 3.54 22.64 10.30
CA SER A 91 3.82 22.82 11.73
C SER A 91 5.31 22.72 12.04
N THR A 92 6.00 21.75 11.41
CA THR A 92 7.46 21.57 11.54
C THR A 92 8.22 22.81 11.08
N LEU A 93 7.83 23.42 9.95
CA LEU A 93 8.49 24.63 9.43
C LEU A 93 8.21 25.89 10.26
N LYS A 94 7.07 25.95 10.98
CA LYS A 94 6.69 27.10 11.82
C LYS A 94 7.39 27.09 13.19
N LYS A 95 7.85 25.94 13.67
CA LYS A 95 8.63 25.84 14.91
C LYS A 95 10.06 26.32 14.64
N LYS A 96 10.37 27.55 15.05
CA LYS A 96 11.73 28.07 15.13
C LYS A 96 12.54 27.34 16.20
#